data_AF-A0A3C1KAI1-F1
#
_entry.id   AF-A0A3C1KAI1-F1
#
_cell.length_a   1.000
_cell.length_b   1.000
_cell.length_c   1.000
_cell.angle_alpha   90.00
_cell.angle_beta   90.00
_cell.angle_gamma   90.00
#
_symmetry.space_group_name_H-M   'P 1'
#
loop_
_entity.id
_entity.type
_entity.pdbx_description
1 polymer ?
#
loop_
_entity_poly.entity_id
_entity_poly.type
_entity_poly.pdbx_seq_one_letter_code
_entity_poly.pdbx_strand_id
1 'polypeptide(L)'
;MSGRRETDDEGSILPLVLGYGMLAIALVLVCAEATGLFLAQKRLDGVADAAAVAAASSYDIRLEGEGAVIVLRGEDITSGAERALAATGADAVLVDAVTDDGRSARVTVTSIWRSVLLSPFVPAG
;
A
#
# COMPACT_ATOMS: atom_id res chain seq x y z
N MET A 1 5.66 -14.94 -67.98
CA MET A 1 6.10 -13.94 -66.97
C MET A 1 5.15 -12.76 -67.09
N SER A 2 4.55 -12.14 -66.09
CA SER A 2 4.77 -11.96 -64.65
C SER A 2 3.36 -11.72 -64.07
N GLY A 3 2.92 -12.08 -62.87
CA GLY A 3 3.57 -12.05 -61.57
C GLY A 3 2.56 -11.39 -60.62
N ARG A 4 1.57 -12.15 -60.16
CA ARG A 4 0.50 -11.73 -59.24
C ARG A 4 1.07 -11.62 -57.81
N ARG A 5 1.33 -10.40 -57.29
CA ARG A 5 1.67 -10.13 -55.87
C ARG A 5 1.38 -8.67 -55.43
N GLU A 6 0.14 -8.21 -55.45
CA GLU A 6 -0.20 -6.89 -54.84
C GLU A 6 -1.28 -6.94 -53.76
N THR A 7 -1.66 -8.13 -53.29
CA THR A 7 -2.74 -8.30 -52.28
C THR A 7 -2.30 -8.99 -50.99
N ASP A 8 -1.00 -9.32 -50.86
CA ASP A 8 -0.46 -10.04 -49.70
C ASP A 8 -0.01 -9.12 -48.55
N ASP A 9 0.45 -7.89 -48.87
CA ASP A 9 0.95 -6.93 -47.85
C ASP A 9 -0.18 -6.23 -47.07
N GLU A 10 -1.31 -5.92 -47.70
CA GLU A 10 -2.41 -5.16 -47.07
C GLU A 10 -3.19 -5.98 -46.03
N GLY A 11 -3.19 -7.32 -46.16
CA GLY A 11 -3.73 -8.25 -45.16
C GLY A 11 -2.79 -8.55 -43.99
N SER A 12 -1.48 -8.28 -44.14
CA SER A 12 -0.44 -8.57 -43.13
C SER A 12 -0.28 -7.43 -42.11
N ILE A 13 -0.52 -6.18 -42.52
CA ILE A 13 -0.34 -5.00 -41.66
C ILE A 13 -1.46 -4.90 -40.62
N LEU A 14 -2.73 -5.14 -40.99
CA LEU A 14 -3.87 -5.05 -40.08
C LEU A 14 -3.74 -5.94 -38.82
N PRO A 15 -3.44 -7.26 -38.93
CA PRO A 15 -3.25 -8.10 -37.75
C PRO A 15 -2.00 -7.72 -36.95
N LEU A 16 -0.94 -7.24 -37.60
CA LEU A 16 0.26 -6.78 -36.92
C LEU A 16 -0.04 -5.53 -36.07
N VAL A 17 -0.73 -4.54 -36.64
CA VAL A 17 -1.16 -3.32 -35.94
C VAL A 17 -2.09 -3.67 -34.79
N LEU A 18 -3.04 -4.59 -35.00
CA LEU A 18 -3.94 -5.04 -33.92
C LEU A 18 -3.17 -5.74 -32.80
N GLY A 19 -2.23 -6.62 -33.13
CA GLY A 19 -1.39 -7.32 -32.16
C GLY A 19 -0.52 -6.36 -31.34
N TYR A 20 0.16 -5.42 -32.02
CA TYR A 20 0.94 -4.38 -31.33
C TYR A 20 0.07 -3.44 -30.52
N GLY A 21 -1.12 -3.09 -31.00
CA GLY A 21 -2.09 -2.29 -30.26
C GLY A 21 -2.54 -2.98 -28.99
N MET A 22 -2.89 -4.27 -29.07
CA MET A 22 -3.26 -5.07 -27.90
C MET A 22 -2.09 -5.20 -26.91
N LEU A 23 -0.87 -5.41 -27.40
CA LEU A 23 0.34 -5.48 -26.57
C LEU A 23 0.65 -4.14 -25.90
N ALA A 24 0.50 -3.02 -26.62
CA ALA A 24 0.67 -1.69 -26.07
C ALA A 24 -0.37 -1.40 -24.97
N ILE A 25 -1.64 -1.75 -25.19
CA ILE A 25 -2.69 -1.62 -24.18
C ILE A 25 -2.35 -2.49 -22.96
N ALA A 26 -1.99 -3.76 -23.17
CA ALA A 26 -1.62 -4.66 -22.07
C ALA A 26 -0.45 -4.08 -21.24
N LEU A 27 0.56 -3.52 -21.90
CA LEU A 27 1.68 -2.88 -21.22
C LEU A 27 1.23 -1.66 -20.40
N VAL A 28 0.39 -0.80 -20.95
CA VAL A 28 -0.16 0.37 -20.23
C VAL A 28 -0.94 -0.07 -19.00
N LEU A 29 -1.78 -1.11 -19.13
CA LEU A 29 -2.57 -1.65 -18.01
C LEU A 29 -1.67 -2.21 -16.90
N VAL A 30 -0.63 -2.99 -17.25
CA VAL A 30 0.35 -3.50 -16.27
C VAL A 30 1.10 -2.35 -15.58
N CYS A 31 1.52 -1.33 -16.32
CA CYS A 31 2.18 -0.15 -15.76
C CYS A 31 1.25 0.62 -14.80
N ALA A 32 -0.02 0.77 -15.15
CA ALA A 32 -1.01 1.42 -14.28
C ALA A 32 -1.20 0.64 -12.97
N GLU A 33 -1.27 -0.68 -13.04
CA GLU A 33 -1.41 -1.56 -11.87
C GLU A 33 -0.17 -1.53 -10.98
N ALA A 34 1.03 -1.63 -11.57
CA ALA A 34 2.29 -1.50 -10.84
C ALA A 34 2.40 -0.15 -10.15
N THR A 35 1.97 0.92 -10.82
CA THR A 35 1.95 2.27 -10.26
C THR A 35 0.93 2.37 -9.12
N GLY A 36 -0.27 1.80 -9.29
CA GLY A 36 -1.29 1.77 -8.26
C GLY A 36 -0.85 1.02 -7.00
N LEU A 37 -0.24 -0.16 -7.16
CA LEU A 37 0.32 -0.94 -6.06
C LEU A 37 1.45 -0.17 -5.35
N PHE A 38 2.35 0.43 -6.13
CA PHE A 38 3.45 1.23 -5.58
C PHE A 38 2.94 2.43 -4.77
N LEU A 39 1.91 3.12 -5.27
CA LEU A 39 1.27 4.22 -4.53
C LEU A 39 0.58 3.73 -3.26
N ALA A 40 -0.07 2.57 -3.28
CA ALA A 40 -0.69 1.98 -2.11
C ALA A 40 0.34 1.61 -1.05
N GLN A 41 1.46 1.01 -1.45
CA GLN A 41 2.59 0.71 -0.56
C GLN A 41 3.12 2.00 0.09
N LYS A 42 3.39 3.05 -0.70
CA LYS A 42 3.92 4.30 -0.17
C LYS A 42 2.95 5.03 0.77
N ARG A 43 1.65 4.90 0.54
CA ARG A 43 0.62 5.39 1.47
C ARG A 43 0.64 4.61 2.78
N LEU A 44 0.76 3.28 2.72
CA LEU A 44 0.84 2.43 3.91
C LEU A 44 2.07 2.75 4.75
N ASP A 45 3.23 3.01 4.12
CA ASP A 45 4.45 3.44 4.82
C ASP A 45 4.22 4.73 5.63
N GLY A 46 3.49 5.70 5.05
CA GLY A 46 3.13 6.94 5.76
C GLY A 46 2.13 6.72 6.91
N VAL A 47 1.18 5.80 6.75
CA VAL A 47 0.26 5.41 7.84
C VAL A 47 1.03 4.72 8.96
N ALA A 48 1.96 3.84 8.62
CA ALA A 48 2.82 3.15 9.59
C ALA A 48 3.67 4.15 10.38
N ASP A 49 4.26 5.15 9.71
CA ASP A 49 5.05 6.20 10.34
C ASP A 49 4.19 7.06 11.30
N ALA A 50 3.01 7.49 10.85
CA ALA A 50 2.08 8.24 11.70
C ALA A 50 1.64 7.42 12.93
N ALA A 51 1.36 6.13 12.74
CA ALA A 51 1.00 5.23 13.83
C ALA A 51 2.15 5.03 14.82
N ALA A 52 3.38 4.88 14.33
CA ALA A 52 4.57 4.75 15.18
C ALA A 52 4.82 6.03 16.00
N VAL A 53 4.67 7.21 15.40
CA VAL A 53 4.80 8.49 16.09
C VAL A 53 3.72 8.66 17.17
N ALA A 54 2.47 8.33 16.84
CA ALA A 54 1.38 8.39 17.81
C ALA A 54 1.57 7.40 18.97
N ALA A 55 2.07 6.20 18.68
CA ALA A 55 2.39 5.17 19.65
C ALA A 55 3.60 5.54 20.53
N ALA A 56 4.62 6.21 19.98
CA ALA A 56 5.72 6.74 20.79
C ALA A 56 5.27 7.91 21.68
N SER A 57 4.21 8.62 21.29
CA SER A 57 3.66 9.75 22.01
C SER A 57 2.65 9.36 23.10
N SER A 58 2.25 8.09 23.18
CA SER A 58 1.28 7.60 24.17
C SER A 58 1.93 7.25 25.51
N TYR A 59 2.85 8.09 25.99
CA TYR A 59 3.52 7.89 27.26
C TYR A 59 2.73 8.50 28.43
N ASP A 60 2.83 7.87 29.59
CA ASP A 60 2.32 8.40 30.85
C ASP A 60 3.44 9.11 31.60
N ILE A 61 3.16 10.29 32.17
CA ILE A 61 4.12 11.03 33.00
C ILE A 61 3.74 10.80 34.46
N ARG A 62 4.56 10.04 35.16
CA ARG A 62 4.41 9.86 36.60
C ARG A 62 5.36 10.77 37.36
N LEU A 63 4.80 11.46 38.35
CA LEU A 63 5.58 12.22 39.31
C LEU A 63 6.03 11.26 40.41
N GLU A 64 7.32 10.99 40.50
CA GLU A 64 7.93 10.19 41.56
C GLU A 64 8.93 11.06 42.34
N GLY A 65 8.59 11.36 43.60
CA GLY A 65 9.41 12.20 44.46
C GLY A 65 9.55 13.63 43.91
N GLU A 66 10.78 14.07 43.67
CA GLU A 66 11.12 15.41 43.17
C GLU A 66 11.35 15.43 41.64
N GLY A 67 11.06 14.33 40.95
CA GLY A 67 11.25 14.17 39.50
C GLY A 67 10.03 13.63 38.74
N ALA A 68 10.04 13.78 37.42
CA ALA A 68 9.06 13.20 36.51
C ALA A 68 9.68 12.03 35.74
N VAL A 69 9.04 10.86 35.80
CA VAL A 69 9.43 9.66 35.05
C VAL A 69 8.45 9.45 33.90
N ILE A 70 8.99 9.35 32.69
CA ILE A 70 8.23 8.99 31.48
C ILE A 70 8.16 7.47 31.42
N VAL A 71 6.95 6.91 31.46
CA VAL A 71 6.71 5.47 31.36
C VAL A 71 5.93 5.19 30.09
N LEU A 72 6.52 4.39 29.20
CA LEU A 72 5.83 3.88 28.02
C LEU A 72 5.28 2.48 28.35
N ARG A 73 3.96 2.30 28.25
CA ARG A 73 3.29 1.02 28.53
C ARG A 73 2.71 0.42 27.26
N GLY A 74 2.79 -0.90 27.12
CA GLY A 74 2.27 -1.61 25.94
C GLY A 74 0.81 -1.29 25.60
N GLU A 75 -0.07 -1.26 26.60
CA GLU A 75 -1.50 -0.96 26.39
C GLU A 75 -1.74 0.46 25.82
N ASP A 76 -0.95 1.44 26.27
CA ASP A 76 -1.07 2.83 25.82
C ASP A 76 -0.60 2.98 24.36
N ILE A 77 0.44 2.22 23.96
CA ILE A 77 0.98 2.16 22.59
C ILE A 77 -0.06 1.61 21.62
N THR A 78 -0.71 0.48 21.94
CA THR A 78 -1.74 -0.11 21.08
C THR A 78 -2.90 0.85 20.89
N SER A 79 -3.42 1.44 21.98
CA SER A 79 -4.49 2.44 21.92
C SER A 79 -4.10 3.71 21.15
N GLY A 80 -2.84 4.16 21.29
CA GLY A 80 -2.28 5.28 20.53
C GLY A 80 -2.24 5.00 19.03
N ALA A 81 -1.71 3.83 18.64
CA ALA A 81 -1.62 3.40 17.25
C ALA A 81 -3.02 3.25 16.61
N GLU A 82 -3.95 2.58 17.29
CA GLU A 82 -5.32 2.39 16.78
C GLU A 82 -6.04 3.72 16.53
N ARG A 83 -5.90 4.68 17.44
CA ARG A 83 -6.48 6.03 17.25
C ARG A 83 -5.87 6.75 16.06
N ALA A 84 -4.57 6.60 15.84
CA ALA A 84 -3.91 7.17 14.66
C ALA A 84 -4.40 6.53 13.36
N LEU A 85 -4.50 5.19 13.32
CA LEU A 85 -5.07 4.49 12.15
C LEU A 85 -6.49 4.97 11.86
N ALA A 86 -7.35 5.04 12.88
CA ALA A 86 -8.72 5.52 12.74
C ALA A 86 -8.79 6.96 12.20
N ALA A 87 -7.87 7.84 12.60
CA ALA A 87 -7.81 9.22 12.12
C ALA A 87 -7.39 9.33 10.64
N THR A 88 -6.60 8.38 10.12
CA THR A 88 -6.19 8.39 8.70
C THR A 88 -7.33 8.00 7.74
N GLY A 89 -8.33 7.25 8.22
CA GLY A 89 -9.39 6.69 7.38
C GLY A 89 -8.88 5.69 6.32
N ALA A 90 -7.63 5.21 6.46
CA ALA A 90 -7.06 4.21 5.59
C ALA A 90 -7.64 2.83 5.92
N ASP A 91 -7.80 1.99 4.90
CA ASP A 91 -8.13 0.56 5.07
C ASP A 91 -6.87 -0.23 5.48
N ALA A 92 -6.31 0.16 6.63
CA ALA A 92 -5.16 -0.45 7.24
C ALA A 92 -5.55 -0.98 8.62
N VAL A 93 -4.97 -2.11 9.00
CA VAL A 93 -5.22 -2.81 10.26
C VAL A 93 -3.91 -2.90 11.03
N LEU A 94 -3.99 -2.65 12.33
CA LEU A 94 -2.89 -2.85 13.25
C LEU A 94 -2.66 -4.35 13.45
N VAL A 95 -1.46 -4.84 13.16
CA VAL A 95 -1.06 -6.23 13.37
C VAL A 95 -0.41 -6.40 14.72
N ASP A 96 0.48 -5.47 15.08
CA ASP A 96 1.27 -5.54 16.30
C ASP A 96 1.73 -4.14 16.74
N ALA A 97 1.85 -3.96 18.05
CA ALA A 97 2.34 -2.73 18.68
C ALA A 97 3.07 -3.09 19.97
N VAL A 98 4.41 -2.92 19.99
CA VAL A 98 5.26 -3.36 21.09
C VAL A 98 6.26 -2.28 21.52
N THR A 99 6.73 -2.40 22.76
CA THR A 99 7.89 -1.68 23.28
C THR A 99 8.81 -2.66 23.99
N ASP A 100 10.06 -2.76 23.53
CA ASP A 100 11.06 -3.67 24.11
C ASP A 100 11.92 -2.98 25.19
N ASP A 101 12.11 -1.66 25.07
CA ASP A 101 13.01 -0.86 25.90
C ASP A 101 12.30 0.18 26.78
N GLY A 102 10.96 0.25 26.69
CA GLY A 102 10.14 1.25 27.40
C GLY A 102 10.38 2.70 26.94
N ARG A 103 11.09 2.90 25.83
CA ARG A 103 11.42 4.22 25.26
C ARG A 103 11.08 4.33 23.78
N SER A 104 11.03 3.22 23.07
CA SER A 104 10.69 3.12 21.67
C SER A 104 9.42 2.31 21.49
N ALA A 105 8.62 2.70 20.50
CA ALA A 105 7.44 1.97 20.05
C ALA A 105 7.70 1.41 18.66
N ARG A 106 7.40 0.12 18.46
CA ARG A 106 7.38 -0.52 17.15
C ARG A 106 5.95 -0.87 16.81
N VAL A 107 5.50 -0.44 15.64
CA VAL A 107 4.14 -0.64 15.15
C VAL A 107 4.20 -1.34 13.80
N THR A 108 3.40 -2.40 13.64
CA THR A 108 3.24 -3.14 12.39
C THR A 108 1.81 -2.99 11.90
N VAL A 109 1.64 -2.49 10.68
CA VAL A 109 0.34 -2.32 10.03
C VAL A 109 0.28 -3.12 8.74
N THR A 110 -0.92 -3.53 8.34
CA THR A 110 -1.17 -4.21 7.07
C THR A 110 -2.37 -3.60 6.36
N SER A 111 -2.42 -3.71 5.03
CA SER A 111 -3.59 -3.29 4.24
C SER A 111 -3.80 -4.24 3.06
N ILE A 112 -5.02 -4.23 2.53
CA ILE A 112 -5.36 -5.00 1.34
C ILE A 112 -5.44 -4.03 0.16
N TRP A 113 -4.55 -4.23 -0.83
CA TRP A 113 -4.65 -3.50 -2.09
C TRP A 113 -5.53 -4.26 -3.08
N ARG A 114 -6.47 -3.53 -3.70
CA ARG A 114 -7.38 -4.07 -4.70
C ARG A 114 -7.10 -3.44 -6.06
N SER A 115 -6.63 -4.27 -7.00
CA SER A 115 -6.40 -3.91 -8.40
C SER A 115 -7.66 -3.32 -9.04
N VAL A 116 -7.59 -2.14 -9.65
CA VAL A 116 -8.78 -1.55 -10.30
C VAL A 116 -9.19 -2.37 -11.53
N LEU A 117 -8.21 -2.95 -12.23
CA LEU A 117 -8.46 -3.73 -13.43
C LEU A 117 -8.93 -5.18 -13.15
N LEU A 118 -8.44 -5.80 -12.07
CA LEU A 118 -8.73 -7.21 -11.75
C LEU A 118 -9.79 -7.38 -10.65
N SER A 119 -10.03 -6.35 -9.82
CA SER A 119 -11.05 -6.38 -8.76
C SER A 119 -12.44 -6.83 -9.20
N PRO A 120 -13.00 -6.39 -10.34
CA PRO A 120 -14.35 -6.81 -10.71
C PRO A 120 -14.44 -8.29 -11.11
N PHE A 121 -13.30 -8.94 -11.39
CA PHE A 121 -13.23 -10.34 -11.81
C PHE A 121 -12.84 -11.31 -10.68
N VAL A 122 -12.44 -10.78 -9.52
CA VAL A 122 -12.15 -11.58 -8.32
C VAL A 122 -13.34 -11.46 -7.37
N PRO A 123 -14.13 -12.53 -7.14
CA PRO A 123 -15.18 -12.50 -6.15
C PRO A 123 -14.58 -12.14 -4.80
N ALA A 124 -15.26 -11.28 -4.04
CA ALA A 124 -14.90 -11.06 -2.64
C ALA A 124 -14.91 -12.43 -1.95
N GLY A 125 -13.75 -12.86 -1.48
CA GLY A 125 -13.67 -13.94 -0.50
C GLY A 125 -14.45 -13.57 0.74
#